data_AF-A0A1Y2F163-F1
#
_entry.id   AF-A0A1Y2F163-F1
#
_cell.length_a   1.000
_cell.length_b   1.000
_cell.length_c   1.000
_cell.angle_alpha   90.00
_cell.angle_beta   90.00
_cell.angle_gamma   90.00
#
_symmetry.space_group_name_H-M   'P 1'
#
loop_
_entity.id
_entity.type
_entity.pdbx_description
1 polymer ?
#
loop_
_entity_poly.entity_id
_entity_poly.type
_entity_poly.pdbx_seq_one_letter_code
_entity_poly.pdbx_strand_id
1 'polypeptide(L)'
;MLGDHAQTLVLDAHRSLQTRTLIPYNTEAVRAVIREAQSLSDSISILYQDQGQPPPSPYYEEAVIKAHALKRNYRNHLIYHQQRLDTLKDKFWEKGGMLSAAFGAETDTRKHMTTADEAFAKSYAELCMRLKTSYYEDADEPGMQGPQMMDAFDLLGGGVDAAPPKDVFVTVRVLKDVGDVETVSGARLTLTKGSQYSLAREDIENMIVQGFVEIID
;
A
#
# COMPACT_ATOMS: atom_id res chain seq x y z
N MET A 1 1.00 -32.39 -1.48
CA MET A 1 2.39 -32.43 -1.98
C MET A 1 3.16 -31.28 -1.34
N LEU A 2 4.51 -31.24 -1.46
CA LEU A 2 5.32 -30.17 -0.88
C LEU A 2 5.06 -28.83 -1.60
N GLY A 3 4.69 -27.79 -0.85
CA GLY A 3 4.55 -26.43 -1.35
C GLY A 3 3.22 -26.10 -2.06
N ASP A 4 2.21 -26.98 -1.99
CA ASP A 4 0.90 -26.72 -2.61
C ASP A 4 0.21 -25.49 -1.99
N HIS A 5 0.24 -25.38 -0.66
CA HIS A 5 -0.32 -24.23 0.06
C HIS A 5 0.38 -22.92 -0.32
N ALA A 6 1.70 -22.97 -0.50
CA ALA A 6 2.49 -21.82 -0.91
C ALA A 6 2.17 -21.40 -2.35
N GLN A 7 1.82 -22.34 -3.22
CA GLN A 7 1.40 -22.04 -4.59
C GLN A 7 0.03 -21.36 -4.63
N THR A 8 -0.91 -21.77 -3.76
CA THR A 8 -2.20 -21.06 -3.61
C THR A 8 -2.00 -19.59 -3.25
N LEU A 9 -1.09 -19.28 -2.31
CA LEU A 9 -0.78 -17.89 -1.94
C LEU A 9 -0.23 -17.07 -3.13
N VAL A 10 0.61 -17.68 -3.98
CA VAL A 10 1.14 -17.00 -5.18
C VAL A 10 0.03 -16.74 -6.20
N LEU A 11 -0.91 -17.68 -6.36
CA LEU A 11 -2.05 -17.48 -7.25
C LEU A 11 -2.95 -16.34 -6.75
N ASP A 12 -3.19 -16.26 -5.43
CA ASP A 12 -3.93 -15.15 -4.83
C ASP A 12 -3.19 -13.82 -5.05
N ALA A 13 -1.87 -13.79 -4.86
CA ALA A 13 -1.05 -12.60 -5.13
C ALA A 13 -1.14 -12.16 -6.61
N HIS A 14 -1.02 -13.11 -7.54
CA HIS A 14 -1.12 -12.84 -8.98
C HIS A 14 -2.51 -12.31 -9.36
N ARG A 15 -3.59 -12.87 -8.79
CA ARG A 15 -4.95 -12.35 -9.00
C ARG A 15 -5.08 -10.91 -8.50
N SER A 16 -4.55 -10.62 -7.31
CA SER A 16 -4.56 -9.26 -6.72
C SER A 16 -3.83 -8.26 -7.61
N LEU A 17 -2.69 -8.67 -8.18
CA LEU A 17 -1.94 -7.84 -9.13
C LEU A 17 -2.76 -7.54 -10.40
N GLN A 18 -3.42 -8.54 -10.97
CA GLN A 18 -4.22 -8.37 -12.19
C GLN A 18 -5.45 -7.48 -11.97
N THR A 19 -6.13 -7.62 -10.83
CA THR A 19 -7.32 -6.83 -10.54
C THR A 19 -7.00 -5.46 -9.93
N ARG A 20 -5.74 -5.22 -9.52
CA ARG A 20 -5.33 -4.03 -8.74
C ARG A 20 -6.21 -3.78 -7.52
N THR A 21 -6.68 -4.88 -6.91
CA THR A 21 -7.53 -4.87 -5.72
C THR A 21 -6.94 -5.74 -4.63
N LEU A 22 -7.23 -5.37 -3.37
CA LEU A 22 -6.85 -6.18 -2.23
C LEU A 22 -7.79 -7.37 -2.12
N ILE A 23 -7.23 -8.59 -2.22
CA ILE A 23 -7.95 -9.85 -2.02
C ILE A 23 -7.99 -10.18 -0.51
N PRO A 24 -9.06 -10.83 -0.02
CA PRO A 24 -9.14 -11.31 1.35
C PRO A 24 -7.88 -12.05 1.82
N TYR A 25 -7.46 -11.76 3.06
CA TYR A 25 -6.28 -12.39 3.62
C TYR A 25 -6.50 -13.89 3.89
N ASN A 26 -5.69 -14.73 3.24
CA ASN A 26 -5.81 -16.18 3.31
C ASN A 26 -5.10 -16.74 4.56
N THR A 27 -5.73 -16.53 5.71
CA THR A 27 -5.19 -16.94 7.03
C THR A 27 -4.90 -18.43 7.10
N GLU A 28 -5.76 -19.25 6.49
CA GLU A 28 -5.64 -20.71 6.51
C GLU A 28 -4.40 -21.17 5.73
N ALA A 29 -4.24 -20.72 4.49
CA ALA A 29 -3.07 -21.07 3.68
C ALA A 29 -1.78 -20.54 4.29
N VAL A 30 -1.77 -19.33 4.86
CA VAL A 30 -0.60 -18.79 5.58
C VAL A 30 -0.23 -19.69 6.77
N ARG A 31 -1.19 -20.06 7.62
CA ARG A 31 -0.92 -20.96 8.75
C ARG A 31 -0.42 -22.33 8.30
N ALA A 32 -0.97 -22.86 7.20
CA ALA A 32 -0.53 -24.12 6.62
C ALA A 32 0.92 -24.04 6.14
N VAL A 33 1.31 -22.99 5.42
CA VAL A 33 2.69 -22.76 4.95
C VAL A 33 3.66 -22.63 6.13
N ILE A 34 3.27 -21.93 7.21
CA ILE A 34 4.12 -21.80 8.41
C ILE A 34 4.34 -23.15 9.09
N ARG A 35 3.29 -23.95 9.29
CA ARG A 35 3.39 -25.29 9.88
C ARG A 35 4.24 -26.23 9.03
N GLU A 36 4.05 -26.18 7.71
CA GLU A 36 4.85 -26.94 6.74
C GLU A 36 6.33 -26.54 6.82
N ALA A 37 6.62 -25.23 6.87
CA ALA A 37 7.98 -24.72 7.01
C ALA A 37 8.64 -25.15 8.33
N GLN A 38 7.91 -25.14 9.44
CA GLN A 38 8.39 -25.65 10.73
C GLN A 38 8.70 -27.15 10.67
N SER A 39 7.77 -27.95 10.16
CA SER A 39 7.96 -29.40 9.99
C SER A 39 9.18 -29.75 9.11
N LEU A 40 9.39 -28.98 8.03
CA LEU A 40 10.58 -29.12 7.17
C LEU A 40 11.86 -28.72 7.92
N SER A 41 11.83 -27.61 8.66
CA SER A 41 12.98 -27.13 9.45
C SER A 41 13.39 -28.13 10.53
N ASP A 42 12.42 -28.69 11.26
CA ASP A 42 12.67 -29.70 12.30
C ASP A 42 13.25 -30.97 11.69
N SER A 43 12.68 -31.41 10.56
CA SER A 43 13.17 -32.57 9.81
C SER A 43 14.62 -32.37 9.33
N ILE A 44 14.96 -31.18 8.82
CA ILE A 44 16.33 -30.85 8.40
C ILE A 44 17.25 -30.86 9.62
N SER A 45 16.83 -30.27 10.74
CA SER A 45 17.61 -30.21 11.97
C SER A 45 17.92 -31.62 12.52
N ILE A 46 16.95 -32.54 12.44
CA ILE A 46 17.13 -33.95 12.81
C ILE A 46 18.16 -34.64 11.89
N LEU A 47 18.15 -34.35 10.59
CA LEU A 47 19.12 -34.92 9.66
C LEU A 47 20.55 -34.39 9.88
N TYR A 48 20.68 -33.20 10.45
CA TYR A 48 21.96 -32.54 10.77
C TYR A 48 22.33 -32.63 12.26
N GLN A 49 21.86 -33.67 12.97
CA GLN A 49 22.08 -33.89 14.42
C GLN A 49 23.54 -33.76 14.86
N ASP A 50 24.50 -34.06 13.98
CA ASP A 50 25.93 -33.96 14.25
C ASP A 50 26.50 -32.67 13.64
N GLN A 51 26.77 -31.69 14.51
CA GLN A 51 27.04 -30.29 14.17
C GLN A 51 28.17 -30.11 13.12
N GLY A 52 27.77 -29.97 11.85
CA GLY A 52 28.62 -29.43 10.79
C GLY A 52 29.13 -30.42 9.73
N GLN A 53 28.79 -31.71 9.82
CA GLN A 53 29.03 -32.66 8.74
C GLN A 53 27.75 -32.91 7.93
N PRO A 54 27.82 -32.99 6.59
CA PRO A 54 26.67 -33.35 5.78
C PRO A 54 26.22 -34.78 6.13
N PRO A 55 24.90 -35.04 6.19
CA PRO A 55 24.41 -36.41 6.43
C PRO A 55 24.89 -37.36 5.32
N PRO A 56 25.11 -38.64 5.62
CA PRO A 56 25.54 -39.62 4.61
C PRO A 56 24.45 -39.85 3.55
N SER A 57 24.84 -40.19 2.32
CA SER A 57 23.89 -40.64 1.28
C SER A 57 23.16 -41.90 1.78
N PRO A 58 21.82 -42.01 1.66
CA PRO A 58 20.88 -41.21 0.85
C PRO A 58 20.19 -40.03 1.59
N TYR A 59 20.57 -39.75 2.84
CA TYR A 59 19.92 -38.73 3.67
C TYR A 59 20.31 -37.30 3.26
N TYR A 60 21.45 -37.15 2.57
CA TYR A 60 21.88 -35.89 1.98
C TYR A 60 20.89 -35.38 0.94
N GLU A 61 20.49 -36.25 0.02
CA GLU A 61 19.57 -35.95 -1.07
C GLU A 61 18.19 -35.55 -0.51
N GLU A 62 17.73 -36.26 0.53
CA GLU A 62 16.51 -35.91 1.25
C GLU A 62 16.60 -34.52 1.91
N ALA A 63 17.71 -34.24 2.60
CA ALA A 63 17.92 -32.95 3.25
C ALA A 63 17.95 -31.80 2.25
N VAL A 64 18.60 -32.00 1.09
CA VAL A 64 18.65 -31.01 0.00
C VAL A 64 17.25 -30.73 -0.54
N ILE A 65 16.45 -31.76 -0.82
CA ILE A 65 15.08 -31.60 -1.32
C ILE A 65 14.22 -30.82 -0.30
N LYS A 66 14.30 -31.18 0.99
CA LYS A 66 13.58 -30.49 2.06
C LYS A 66 14.02 -29.03 2.20
N ALA A 67 15.33 -28.76 2.12
CA ALA A 67 15.87 -27.40 2.17
C ALA A 67 15.39 -26.55 0.98
N HIS A 68 15.33 -27.11 -0.23
CA HIS A 68 14.77 -26.42 -1.39
C HIS A 68 13.27 -26.16 -1.25
N ALA A 69 12.50 -27.12 -0.73
CA ALA A 69 11.08 -26.94 -0.44
C ALA A 69 10.86 -25.82 0.59
N LEU A 70 11.66 -25.78 1.66
CA LEU A 70 11.60 -24.71 2.67
C LEU A 70 11.90 -23.34 2.06
N LYS A 71 12.97 -23.21 1.26
CA LYS A 71 13.30 -21.97 0.55
C LYS A 71 12.17 -21.52 -0.39
N ARG A 72 11.52 -22.45 -1.08
CA ARG A 72 10.37 -22.17 -1.95
C ARG A 72 9.18 -21.65 -1.13
N ASN A 73 8.84 -22.29 -0.02
CA ASN A 73 7.76 -21.86 0.86
C ASN A 73 8.02 -20.46 1.41
N TYR A 74 9.24 -20.19 1.86
CA TYR A 74 9.64 -18.86 2.33
C TYR A 74 9.49 -17.78 1.24
N ARG A 75 10.03 -18.03 0.04
CA ARG A 75 9.94 -17.09 -1.08
C ARG A 75 8.49 -16.79 -1.47
N ASN A 76 7.66 -17.82 -1.59
CA ASN A 76 6.27 -17.68 -1.98
C ASN A 76 5.45 -16.94 -0.91
N HIS A 77 5.75 -17.19 0.37
CA HIS A 77 5.14 -16.47 1.48
C HIS A 77 5.48 -14.97 1.42
N LEU A 78 6.75 -14.63 1.19
CA LEU A 78 7.18 -13.25 1.00
C LEU A 78 6.50 -12.57 -0.18
N ILE A 79 6.41 -13.25 -1.33
CA ILE A 79 5.74 -12.70 -2.53
C ILE A 79 4.29 -12.31 -2.22
N TYR A 80 3.56 -13.18 -1.53
CA TYR A 80 2.18 -12.90 -1.14
C TYR A 80 2.06 -11.64 -0.29
N HIS A 81 2.89 -11.51 0.74
CA HIS A 81 2.87 -10.35 1.62
C HIS A 81 3.34 -9.08 0.92
N GLN A 82 4.43 -9.15 0.14
CA GLN A 82 4.97 -8.01 -0.60
C GLN A 82 3.94 -7.43 -1.56
N GLN A 83 3.30 -8.28 -2.39
CA GLN A 83 2.25 -7.84 -3.30
C GLN A 83 1.12 -7.14 -2.54
N ARG A 84 0.78 -7.64 -1.35
CA ARG A 84 -0.28 -7.06 -0.54
C ARG A 84 0.08 -5.68 -0.01
N LEU A 85 1.32 -5.50 0.46
CA LEU A 85 1.84 -4.21 0.89
C LEU A 85 1.88 -3.22 -0.27
N ASP A 86 2.28 -3.65 -1.46
CA ASP A 86 2.34 -2.78 -2.63
C ASP A 86 0.93 -2.35 -3.07
N THR A 87 -0.06 -3.26 -3.06
CA THR A 87 -1.47 -2.89 -3.28
C THR A 87 -1.96 -1.87 -2.25
N LEU A 88 -1.58 -1.99 -0.97
CA LEU A 88 -1.95 -1.00 0.05
C LEU A 88 -1.30 0.36 -0.22
N LYS A 89 -0.02 0.40 -0.57
CA LYS A 89 0.66 1.65 -0.94
C LYS A 89 -0.01 2.30 -2.14
N ASP A 90 -0.31 1.54 -3.18
CA ASP A 90 -0.99 2.04 -4.38
C ASP A 90 -2.33 2.69 -4.00
N LYS A 91 -3.16 2.00 -3.20
CA LYS A 91 -4.45 2.54 -2.75
C LYS A 91 -4.31 3.78 -1.87
N PHE A 92 -3.26 3.85 -1.05
CA PHE A 92 -2.95 5.02 -0.24
C PHE A 92 -2.60 6.23 -1.11
N TRP A 93 -1.73 6.05 -2.10
CA TRP A 93 -1.32 7.12 -3.02
C TRP A 93 -2.42 7.53 -4.00
N GLU A 94 -3.26 6.59 -4.46
CA GLU A 94 -4.46 6.89 -5.27
C GLU A 94 -5.41 7.85 -4.55
N LYS A 95 -5.40 7.86 -3.21
CA LYS A 95 -6.24 8.71 -2.37
C LYS A 95 -5.48 9.87 -1.72
N GLY A 96 -4.37 10.30 -2.30
CA GLY A 96 -3.63 11.48 -1.86
C GLY A 96 -3.09 11.34 -0.43
N GLY A 97 -2.73 10.10 -0.04
CA GLY A 97 -2.24 9.81 1.30
C GLY A 97 -3.24 9.98 2.44
N MET A 98 -4.54 10.11 2.13
CA MET A 98 -5.58 10.16 3.15
C MET A 98 -6.03 8.76 3.54
N LEU A 99 -5.70 8.35 4.77
CA LEU A 99 -6.08 7.03 5.30
C LEU A 99 -7.59 6.80 5.33
N SER A 100 -8.38 7.82 5.67
CA SER A 100 -9.84 7.72 5.72
C SER A 100 -10.45 7.50 4.34
N ALA A 101 -9.88 8.10 3.29
CA ALA A 101 -10.34 7.92 1.92
C ALA A 101 -9.86 6.59 1.33
N ALA A 102 -8.62 6.16 1.62
CA ALA A 102 -8.05 4.90 1.12
C ALA A 102 -8.62 3.66 1.82
N PHE A 103 -8.82 3.74 3.13
CA PHE A 103 -9.12 2.60 4.02
C PHE A 103 -10.26 2.91 5.00
N GLY A 104 -11.16 3.82 4.66
CA GLY A 104 -12.36 4.10 5.45
C GLY A 104 -13.30 2.90 5.53
N ALA A 105 -14.22 2.91 6.51
CA ALA A 105 -15.15 1.81 6.78
C ALA A 105 -16.00 1.40 5.56
N GLU A 106 -16.29 2.35 4.67
CA GLU A 106 -17.10 2.11 3.47
C GLU A 106 -16.31 1.54 2.29
N THR A 107 -14.97 1.52 2.37
CA THR A 107 -14.12 1.08 1.25
C THR A 107 -14.07 -0.46 1.15
N ASP A 108 -14.09 -0.98 -0.07
CA ASP A 108 -13.95 -2.43 -0.30
C ASP A 108 -12.58 -2.95 0.13
N THR A 109 -11.53 -2.14 0.01
CA THR A 109 -10.18 -2.46 0.52
C THR A 109 -10.23 -2.76 2.01
N ARG A 110 -10.95 -1.94 2.80
CA ARG A 110 -11.02 -2.08 4.25
C ARG A 110 -11.60 -3.43 4.69
N LYS A 111 -12.57 -3.97 3.95
CA LYS A 111 -13.21 -5.28 4.23
C LYS A 111 -12.22 -6.45 4.13
N HIS A 112 -11.18 -6.31 3.33
CA HIS A 112 -10.18 -7.35 3.09
C HIS A 112 -8.87 -7.14 3.88
N MET A 113 -8.79 -6.05 4.67
CA MET A 113 -7.64 -5.77 5.52
C MET A 113 -7.65 -6.61 6.79
N THR A 114 -6.45 -6.93 7.26
CA THR A 114 -6.22 -7.49 8.59
C THR A 114 -5.72 -6.42 9.55
N THR A 115 -5.69 -6.73 10.84
CA THR A 115 -5.11 -5.84 11.86
C THR A 115 -3.65 -5.48 11.57
N ALA A 116 -2.89 -6.40 10.97
CA ALA A 116 -1.51 -6.16 10.57
C ALA A 116 -1.40 -5.16 9.40
N ASP A 117 -2.34 -5.19 8.45
CA ASP A 117 -2.37 -4.18 7.38
C ASP A 117 -2.71 -2.81 7.88
N GLU A 118 -3.63 -2.73 8.84
CA GLU A 118 -4.01 -1.45 9.42
C GLU A 118 -2.82 -0.83 10.14
N ALA A 119 -2.09 -1.65 10.90
CA ALA A 119 -0.87 -1.21 11.57
C ALA A 119 0.20 -0.77 10.56
N PHE A 120 0.37 -1.51 9.46
CA PHE A 120 1.25 -1.12 8.37
C PHE A 120 0.82 0.17 7.67
N ALA A 121 -0.46 0.32 7.31
CA ALA A 121 -0.97 1.49 6.63
C ALA A 121 -0.81 2.75 7.48
N LYS A 122 -1.05 2.64 8.80
CA LYS A 122 -0.81 3.74 9.75
C LYS A 122 0.67 4.11 9.83
N SER A 123 1.55 3.13 10.04
CA SER A 123 2.99 3.41 10.13
C SER A 123 3.58 3.93 8.81
N TYR A 124 3.05 3.48 7.67
CA TYR A 124 3.42 3.97 6.35
C TYR A 124 2.96 5.42 6.14
N ALA A 125 1.74 5.76 6.56
CA ALA A 125 1.25 7.13 6.52
C ALA A 125 2.07 8.06 7.43
N GLU A 126 2.42 7.61 8.64
CA GLU A 126 3.32 8.32 9.54
C GLU A 126 4.71 8.54 8.91
N LEU A 127 5.24 7.53 8.22
CA LEU A 127 6.50 7.64 7.48
C LEU A 127 6.42 8.71 6.38
N CYS A 128 5.32 8.72 5.61
CA CYS A 128 5.10 9.72 4.55
C CYS A 128 4.93 11.12 5.15
N MET A 129 4.24 11.26 6.28
CA MET A 129 4.12 12.53 6.99
C MET A 129 5.47 13.03 7.50
N ARG A 130 6.30 12.14 8.06
CA ARG A 130 7.66 12.48 8.48
C ARG A 130 8.54 12.93 7.32
N LEU A 131 8.37 12.32 6.15
CA LEU A 131 9.05 12.79 4.94
C LEU A 131 8.54 14.17 4.53
N LYS A 132 7.21 14.38 4.52
CA LYS A 132 6.59 15.66 4.18
C LYS A 132 7.01 16.80 5.12
N THR A 133 7.19 16.51 6.41
CA THR A 133 7.65 17.50 7.40
C THR A 133 9.17 17.59 7.54
N SER A 134 9.92 16.77 6.81
CA SER A 134 11.38 16.82 6.85
C SER A 134 11.88 18.13 6.24
N TYR A 135 12.96 18.65 6.82
CA TYR A 135 13.60 19.87 6.36
C TYR A 135 14.60 19.54 5.26
N TYR A 136 14.67 20.40 4.25
CA TYR A 136 15.78 20.38 3.31
C TYR A 136 17.03 20.90 4.03
N GLU A 137 18.07 20.09 4.12
CA GLU A 137 19.39 20.56 4.55
C GLU A 137 20.09 21.15 3.33
N ASP A 138 20.19 22.48 3.29
CA ASP A 138 20.96 23.15 2.25
C ASP A 138 22.46 22.95 2.52
N ALA A 139 23.18 22.43 1.53
CA ALA A 139 24.59 22.09 1.67
C ALA A 139 25.49 23.33 1.78
N ASP A 140 25.02 24.48 1.29
CA ASP A 140 25.78 25.72 1.23
C ASP A 140 25.69 26.56 2.54
N GLU A 141 24.66 26.35 3.38
CA GLU A 141 24.47 27.04 4.67
C GLU A 141 24.18 26.06 5.84
N PRO A 142 25.21 25.36 6.35
CA PRO A 142 25.04 24.41 7.45
C PRO A 142 24.57 25.12 8.74
N GLY A 143 23.39 24.74 9.22
CA GLY A 143 22.79 25.24 10.48
C GLY A 143 21.54 26.11 10.30
N MET A 144 21.23 26.52 9.06
CA MET A 144 19.95 27.14 8.73
C MET A 144 18.93 26.06 8.39
N GLN A 145 17.76 26.12 9.04
CA GLN A 145 16.68 25.17 8.78
C GLN A 145 16.02 25.57 7.45
N GLY A 146 16.28 24.80 6.38
CA GLY A 146 15.73 25.05 5.05
C GLY A 146 14.20 24.92 5.02
N PRO A 147 13.55 25.19 3.88
CA PRO A 147 12.11 25.00 3.76
C PRO A 147 11.72 23.54 4.06
N GLN A 148 10.54 23.34 4.66
CA GLN A 148 9.99 21.99 4.82
C GLN A 148 9.64 21.44 3.45
N MET A 149 9.74 20.11 3.29
CA MET A 149 9.42 19.47 2.01
C MET A 149 7.97 19.77 1.57
N MET A 150 7.06 19.93 2.53
CA MET A 150 5.65 20.28 2.28
C MET A 150 5.46 21.63 1.59
N ASP A 151 6.35 22.60 1.85
CA ASP A 151 6.24 23.95 1.29
C ASP A 151 6.78 24.00 -0.14
N ALA A 152 7.69 23.07 -0.47
CA ALA A 152 8.35 22.99 -1.76
C ALA A 152 7.60 22.09 -2.76
N PHE A 153 7.04 20.97 -2.29
CA PHE A 153 6.41 19.96 -3.13
C PHE A 153 5.15 19.38 -2.51
N ASP A 154 4.04 19.46 -3.23
CA ASP A 154 2.85 18.71 -2.85
C ASP A 154 2.94 17.25 -3.31
N LEU A 155 3.43 16.40 -2.41
CA LEU A 155 3.55 14.96 -2.64
C LEU A 155 2.20 14.23 -2.51
N LEU A 156 1.21 14.83 -1.84
CA LEU A 156 -0.03 14.15 -1.42
C LEU A 156 -1.30 14.71 -2.08
N GLY A 157 -1.24 15.84 -2.79
CA GLY A 157 -2.42 16.46 -3.41
C GLY A 157 -2.95 15.78 -4.67
N GLY A 158 -2.12 15.03 -5.39
CA GLY A 158 -2.47 14.49 -6.71
C GLY A 158 -2.80 13.00 -6.68
N GLY A 159 -4.06 12.64 -6.40
CA GLY A 159 -4.54 11.29 -6.68
C GLY A 159 -4.60 11.06 -8.19
N VAL A 160 -3.79 10.13 -8.69
CA VAL A 160 -3.74 9.48 -10.03
C VAL A 160 -3.86 10.30 -11.32
N ASP A 161 -4.37 11.52 -11.33
CA ASP A 161 -4.29 12.45 -12.46
C ASP A 161 -2.90 13.11 -12.46
N ALA A 162 -1.87 12.27 -12.59
CA ALA A 162 -0.48 12.66 -12.87
C ALA A 162 -0.31 13.34 -14.25
N ALA A 163 -1.42 13.63 -14.93
CA ALA A 163 -1.41 14.46 -16.11
C ALA A 163 -1.11 15.90 -15.70
N PRO A 164 -0.12 16.56 -16.36
CA PRO A 164 0.20 17.93 -16.05
C PRO A 164 -1.05 18.81 -16.19
N PRO A 165 -1.24 19.79 -15.29
CA PRO A 165 -2.39 20.68 -15.35
C PRO A 165 -2.41 21.43 -16.69
N LYS A 166 -3.54 21.35 -17.39
CA LYS A 166 -3.76 22.04 -18.66
C LYS A 166 -4.19 23.48 -18.45
N ASP A 167 -5.10 23.69 -17.51
CA ASP A 167 -5.71 24.97 -17.21
C ASP A 167 -5.74 25.22 -15.69
N VAL A 168 -5.66 26.50 -15.32
CA VAL A 168 -5.64 26.96 -13.91
C VAL A 168 -7.04 26.91 -13.28
N PHE A 169 -8.07 27.17 -14.09
CA PHE A 169 -9.48 27.10 -13.69
C PHE A 169 -10.14 25.94 -14.42
N VAL A 170 -10.95 25.17 -13.68
CA VAL A 170 -11.59 23.96 -14.17
C VAL A 170 -13.06 24.00 -13.79
N THR A 171 -13.93 23.52 -14.69
CA THR A 171 -15.36 23.41 -14.40
C THR A 171 -15.66 22.05 -13.79
N VAL A 172 -16.14 22.06 -12.55
CA VAL A 172 -16.44 20.83 -11.79
C VAL A 172 -17.93 20.68 -11.51
N ARG A 173 -18.41 19.44 -11.50
CA ARG A 173 -19.73 19.05 -11.02
C ARG A 173 -19.63 18.40 -9.65
N VAL A 174 -20.50 18.80 -8.73
CA VAL A 174 -20.59 18.20 -7.40
C VAL A 174 -21.39 16.90 -7.45
N LEU A 175 -20.80 15.79 -7.01
CA LEU A 175 -21.44 14.46 -6.97
C LEU A 175 -22.14 14.17 -5.64
N LYS A 176 -21.63 14.72 -4.54
CA LYS A 176 -22.17 14.57 -3.18
C LYS A 176 -22.27 15.93 -2.52
N ASP A 177 -23.30 16.16 -1.72
CA ASP A 177 -23.41 17.39 -0.93
C ASP A 177 -22.25 17.47 0.07
N VAL A 178 -21.38 18.47 -0.10
CA VAL A 178 -20.23 18.71 0.79
C VAL A 178 -20.55 19.80 1.81
N GLY A 179 -21.58 20.62 1.56
CA GLY A 179 -21.95 21.75 2.41
C GLY A 179 -21.01 22.93 2.21
N ASP A 180 -20.74 23.68 3.27
CA ASP A 180 -19.86 24.84 3.24
C ASP A 180 -18.39 24.40 3.33
N VAL A 181 -17.65 24.61 2.26
CA VAL A 181 -16.20 24.33 2.17
C VAL A 181 -15.44 25.64 2.13
N GLU A 182 -14.39 25.73 2.95
CA GLU A 182 -13.38 26.77 2.83
C GLU A 182 -12.32 26.32 1.82
N THR A 183 -12.19 27.08 0.75
CA THR A 183 -11.13 26.91 -0.26
C THR A 183 -9.78 27.34 0.31
N VAL A 184 -8.68 26.88 -0.30
CA VAL A 184 -7.31 27.32 0.04
C VAL A 184 -7.17 28.82 -0.23
N SER A 185 -7.89 29.32 -1.25
CA SER A 185 -8.03 30.74 -1.56
C SER A 185 -8.86 31.55 -0.53
N GLY A 186 -9.45 30.90 0.48
CA GLY A 186 -10.18 31.54 1.59
C GLY A 186 -11.64 31.90 1.30
N ALA A 187 -12.18 31.52 0.14
CA ALA A 187 -13.59 31.67 -0.17
C ALA A 187 -14.42 30.54 0.46
N ARG A 188 -15.52 30.91 1.12
CA ARG A 188 -16.54 29.96 1.60
C ARG A 188 -17.52 29.68 0.47
N LEU A 189 -17.58 28.42 0.04
CA LEU A 189 -18.46 27.97 -1.03
C LEU A 189 -19.40 26.88 -0.50
N THR A 190 -20.70 27.10 -0.67
CA THR A 190 -21.70 26.06 -0.42
C THR A 190 -21.82 25.18 -1.67
N LEU A 191 -21.28 23.96 -1.60
CA LEU A 191 -21.28 23.00 -2.70
C LEU A 191 -22.51 22.09 -2.59
N THR A 192 -23.45 22.30 -3.51
CA THR A 192 -24.70 21.52 -3.60
C THR A 192 -24.61 20.46 -4.71
N LYS A 193 -25.15 19.27 -4.45
CA LYS A 193 -25.12 18.14 -5.37
C LYS A 193 -25.76 18.49 -6.72
N GLY A 194 -25.05 18.17 -7.79
CA GLY A 194 -25.48 18.38 -9.18
C GLY A 194 -25.23 19.78 -9.73
N SER A 195 -24.87 20.75 -8.88
CA SER A 195 -24.46 22.08 -9.35
C SER A 195 -23.04 22.06 -9.93
N GLN A 196 -22.76 23.07 -10.75
CA GLN A 196 -21.48 23.23 -11.45
C GLN A 196 -20.81 24.52 -10.98
N TYR A 197 -19.51 24.46 -10.74
CA TYR A 197 -18.70 25.61 -10.33
C TYR A 197 -17.44 25.66 -11.17
N SER A 198 -16.99 26.88 -11.47
CA SER A 198 -15.67 27.13 -12.04
C SER A 198 -14.74 27.54 -10.90
N LEU A 199 -13.81 26.66 -10.53
CA LEU A 199 -12.91 26.86 -9.39
C LEU A 199 -11.46 26.72 -9.83
N ALA A 200 -10.55 27.29 -9.04
CA ALA A 200 -9.12 27.08 -9.22
C ALA A 200 -8.78 25.61 -8.96
N ARG A 201 -7.88 25.05 -9.76
CA ARG A 201 -7.53 23.63 -9.68
C ARG A 201 -6.98 23.23 -8.31
N GLU A 202 -6.15 24.09 -7.71
CA GLU A 202 -5.56 23.90 -6.39
C GLU A 202 -6.62 23.67 -5.29
N ASP A 203 -7.78 24.34 -5.39
CA ASP A 203 -8.86 24.24 -4.41
C ASP A 203 -9.66 22.92 -4.54
N ILE A 204 -9.64 22.27 -5.70
CA ILE A 204 -10.50 21.11 -6.02
C ILE A 204 -9.76 19.77 -6.05
N GLU A 205 -8.43 19.75 -6.14
CA GLU A 205 -7.66 18.50 -6.28
C GLU A 205 -7.98 17.48 -5.19
N ASN A 206 -7.91 17.89 -3.92
CA ASN A 206 -8.27 17.02 -2.80
C ASN A 206 -9.73 16.55 -2.84
N MET A 207 -10.64 17.36 -3.38
CA MET A 207 -12.06 17.03 -3.50
C MET A 207 -12.33 16.02 -4.62
N ILE A 208 -11.56 16.09 -5.71
CA ILE A 208 -11.59 15.13 -6.81
C ILE A 208 -11.12 13.76 -6.30
N VAL A 209 -10.00 13.73 -5.58
CA VAL A 209 -9.40 12.50 -5.03
C VAL A 209 -10.38 11.77 -4.09
N GLN A 210 -11.12 12.53 -3.29
CA GLN A 210 -12.16 12.01 -2.39
C GLN A 210 -13.44 11.58 -3.12
N GLY A 211 -13.60 11.95 -4.40
CA GLY A 211 -14.77 11.65 -5.22
C GLY A 211 -15.99 12.49 -4.88
N PHE A 212 -15.78 13.71 -4.37
CA PHE A 212 -16.87 14.67 -4.13
C PHE A 212 -17.24 15.46 -5.38
N VAL A 213 -16.27 15.73 -6.25
CA VAL A 213 -16.45 16.50 -7.48
C VAL A 213 -15.83 15.76 -8.66
N GLU A 214 -16.37 16.00 -9.84
CA GLU A 214 -15.89 15.45 -11.13
C GLU A 214 -15.63 16.60 -12.09
N ILE A 215 -14.53 16.52 -12.86
CA ILE A 215 -14.19 17.49 -13.90
C ILE A 215 -15.07 17.25 -15.12
N ILE A 216 -15.73 18.29 -15.64
CA ILE A 216 -16.54 18.20 -16.86
C ILE A 216 -15.75 18.67 -18.08
N ASP A 217 -14.81 19.62 -17.91
CA ASP A 217 -13.96 20.19 -18.96
C ASP A 217 -12.66 20.73 -18.33
#